data_AF-A0A969A6E7-F1
#
_entry.id   AF-A0A969A6E7-F1
#
_cell.length_a   1.000
_cell.length_b   1.000
_cell.length_c   1.000
_cell.angle_alpha   90.00
_cell.angle_beta   90.00
_cell.angle_gamma   90.00
#
_symmetry.space_group_name_H-M   'P 1'
#
loop_
_entity.id
_entity.type
_entity.pdbx_description
1 polymer ?
#
loop_
_entity_poly.entity_id
_entity_poly.type
_entity_poly.pdbx_seq_one_letter_code
_entity_poly.pdbx_strand_id
1 'polypeptide(L)'
;MRDYPVTPDGRYFVVKGQLWRCTNPHLDEDERKHWVQQLMAARRSVKTAKQAGDNEALQQARSQVQAAKVALGERGPVWWQDGAPDQNQKQVKNTPYADWYASLPPNTN
;
A
#
# COMPACT_ATOMS: atom_id res chain seq x y z
N MET A 1 3.33 9.41 13.66
CA MET A 1 2.91 8.85 12.36
C MET A 1 3.50 9.76 11.31
N ARG A 2 4.20 9.26 10.28
CA ARG A 2 4.61 10.15 9.18
C ARG A 2 3.36 10.37 8.35
N ASP A 3 2.85 11.60 8.36
CA ASP A 3 1.76 12.00 7.48
C ASP A 3 2.34 12.14 6.07
N TYR A 4 2.07 11.14 5.25
CA TYR A 4 2.45 11.16 3.84
C TYR A 4 1.38 11.92 3.06
N PRO A 5 1.76 12.76 2.07
CA PRO A 5 0.78 13.39 1.20
C PRO A 5 -0.08 12.35 0.50
N VAL A 6 -1.39 12.56 0.50
CA VAL A 6 -2.39 11.72 -0.18
C VAL A 6 -2.88 12.47 -1.42
N THR A 7 -2.98 11.78 -2.55
CA THR A 7 -3.45 12.36 -3.81
C THR A 7 -4.85 12.96 -3.64
N PRO A 8 -5.24 13.98 -4.44
CA PRO A 8 -6.54 14.65 -4.27
C PRO A 8 -7.75 13.73 -4.38
N ASP A 9 -7.61 12.62 -5.11
CA ASP A 9 -8.62 11.58 -5.26
C ASP A 9 -8.58 10.47 -4.20
N GLY A 10 -7.66 10.56 -3.22
CA GLY A 10 -7.51 9.60 -2.14
C GLY A 10 -6.91 8.25 -2.54
N ARG A 11 -6.56 8.04 -3.82
CA ARG A 11 -6.17 6.72 -4.34
C ARG A 11 -4.78 6.28 -3.89
N TYR A 12 -3.87 7.23 -3.68
CA TYR A 12 -2.48 6.95 -3.36
C TYR A 12 -1.96 7.89 -2.28
N PHE A 13 -0.95 7.43 -1.54
CA PHE A 13 -0.09 8.27 -0.72
C PHE A 13 1.35 8.21 -1.25
N VAL A 14 2.13 9.26 -1.00
CA VAL A 14 3.50 9.39 -1.54
C VAL A 14 4.54 9.15 -0.47
N VAL A 15 5.40 8.16 -0.69
CA VAL A 15 6.59 7.88 0.15
C VAL A 15 7.83 8.05 -0.69
N LYS A 16 8.69 9.02 -0.34
CA LYS A 16 9.95 9.30 -1.07
C LYS A 16 9.74 9.45 -2.59
N GLY A 17 8.68 10.17 -3.00
CA GLY A 17 8.34 10.37 -4.41
C GLY A 17 7.69 9.18 -5.11
N GLN A 18 7.46 8.06 -4.41
CA GLN A 18 6.81 6.87 -4.96
C GLN A 18 5.37 6.77 -4.46
N LEU A 19 4.44 6.50 -5.38
CA LEU A 19 3.02 6.29 -5.08
C LEU A 19 2.80 4.90 -4.48
N TRP A 20 1.99 4.85 -3.44
CA TRP A 20 1.50 3.62 -2.83
C TRP A 20 -0.01 3.70 -2.75
N ARG A 21 -0.70 2.70 -3.28
CA ARG A 21 -2.15 2.68 -3.29
C ARG A 21 -2.69 2.61 -1.86
N CYS A 22 -3.70 3.43 -1.58
CA CYS A 22 -4.41 3.42 -0.31
C CYS A 22 -5.26 2.16 -0.17
N THR A 23 -5.55 1.80 1.09
CA THR A 23 -6.60 0.83 1.42
C THR A 23 -7.91 1.28 0.79
N ASN A 24 -8.69 0.33 0.25
CA ASN A 24 -10.00 0.60 -0.30
C ASN A 24 -10.91 1.24 0.79
N PRO A 25 -11.35 2.50 0.63
CA PRO A 25 -12.16 3.19 1.63
C PRO A 25 -13.59 2.63 1.72
N HIS A 26 -13.99 1.77 0.79
CA HIS A 26 -15.32 1.15 0.74
C HIS A 26 -15.37 -0.23 1.44
N LEU A 27 -14.28 -0.66 2.09
CA LEU A 27 -14.31 -1.85 2.92
C LEU A 27 -15.09 -1.59 4.20
N ASP A 28 -15.85 -2.60 4.63
CA ASP A 28 -16.46 -2.60 5.95
C ASP A 28 -15.37 -2.51 7.04
N GLU A 29 -15.69 -1.89 8.18
CA GLU A 29 -14.72 -1.68 9.25
C GLU A 29 -14.19 -3.01 9.81
N ASP A 30 -15.05 -4.02 9.97
CA ASP A 30 -14.65 -5.32 10.50
C ASP A 30 -13.77 -6.07 9.49
N GLU A 31 -14.11 -6.01 8.20
CA GLU A 31 -13.27 -6.57 7.13
C GLU A 31 -11.89 -5.89 7.08
N ARG A 32 -11.88 -4.55 7.12
CA ARG A 32 -10.64 -3.77 7.14
C ARG A 32 -9.79 -4.16 8.35
N LYS A 33 -10.39 -4.22 9.54
CA LYS A 33 -9.70 -4.59 10.78
C LYS A 33 -9.15 -6.01 10.71
N HIS A 34 -9.94 -6.96 10.21
CA HIS A 34 -9.50 -8.34 10.00
C HIS A 34 -8.26 -8.40 9.11
N TRP A 35 -8.30 -7.79 7.93
CA TRP A 35 -7.17 -7.86 7.00
C TRP A 35 -5.95 -7.07 7.46
N VAL A 36 -6.12 -5.97 8.21
CA VAL A 36 -5.01 -5.28 8.89
C VAL A 36 -4.36 -6.21 9.91
N GLN A 37 -5.12 -6.94 10.72
CA GLN A 37 -4.57 -7.91 11.68
C GLN A 37 -3.79 -9.02 10.97
N GLN A 38 -4.36 -9.60 9.91
CA GLN A 38 -3.71 -10.62 9.09
C GLN A 38 -2.41 -10.11 8.45
N LEU A 39 -2.41 -8.87 7.94
CA LEU A 39 -1.22 -8.25 7.38
C LEU A 39 -0.11 -8.08 8.42
N MET A 40 -0.45 -7.67 9.65
CA MET A 40 0.53 -7.52 10.72
C MET A 40 1.06 -8.87 11.20
N ALA A 41 0.20 -9.90 11.28
CA ALA A 41 0.62 -11.26 11.59
C ALA A 41 1.59 -11.81 10.52
N ALA A 42 1.25 -11.69 9.25
CA ALA A 42 2.09 -12.14 8.14
C ALA A 42 3.45 -11.40 8.11
N ARG A 43 3.48 -10.09 8.40
CA ARG A 43 4.74 -9.32 8.52
C ARG A 43 5.63 -9.83 9.65
N ARG A 44 5.05 -10.21 10.80
CA ARG A 44 5.79 -10.84 11.89
C ARG A 44 6.36 -12.19 11.45
N SER A 45 5.56 -13.02 10.77
CA SER A 45 6.02 -14.30 10.22
C SER A 45 7.18 -14.14 9.24
N VAL A 46 7.15 -13.11 8.38
CA VAL A 46 8.29 -12.78 7.48
C VAL A 46 9.56 -12.49 8.30
N LYS A 47 9.46 -11.71 9.39
CA LYS A 47 10.60 -11.41 10.25
C LYS A 47 11.15 -12.69 10.89
N THR A 48 10.27 -13.52 11.47
CA THR A 48 10.65 -14.79 12.10
C THR A 48 11.31 -15.75 11.12
N ALA A 49 10.73 -15.95 9.94
CA ALA A 49 11.28 -16.84 8.92
C ALA A 49 12.67 -16.36 8.43
N LYS A 50 12.86 -15.05 8.24
CA LYS A 50 14.18 -14.48 7.91
C LYS A 50 15.21 -14.74 9.00
N GLN A 51 14.84 -14.59 10.26
CA GLN A 51 15.74 -14.84 11.40
C GLN A 51 16.11 -16.32 11.52
N ALA A 52 15.20 -17.22 11.18
CA ALA A 52 15.42 -18.66 11.18
C ALA A 52 16.16 -19.18 9.94
N GLY A 53 16.31 -18.36 8.88
CA GLY A 53 16.84 -18.82 7.60
C GLY A 53 15.91 -19.79 6.86
N ASP A 54 14.63 -19.84 7.23
CA ASP A 54 13.64 -20.75 6.65
C ASP A 54 13.03 -20.12 5.39
N ASN A 55 13.48 -20.60 4.23
CA ASN A 55 13.03 -20.10 2.94
C ASN A 55 11.58 -20.47 2.62
N GLU A 56 11.09 -21.62 3.09
CA GLU A 56 9.72 -22.06 2.83
C GLU A 56 8.74 -21.22 3.65
N ALA A 57 8.97 -21.09 4.95
CA ALA A 57 8.18 -20.22 5.81
C ALA A 57 8.23 -18.77 5.34
N LEU A 58 9.37 -18.30 4.81
CA LEU A 58 9.49 -16.96 4.25
C LEU A 58 8.61 -16.78 3.01
N GLN A 59 8.57 -17.76 2.12
CA GLN A 59 7.73 -17.72 0.93
C GLN A 59 6.25 -17.73 1.29
N GLN A 60 5.85 -18.59 2.22
CA GLN A 60 4.47 -18.65 2.74
C GLN A 60 4.05 -17.31 3.38
N ALA A 61 4.89 -16.75 4.25
CA ALA A 61 4.61 -15.48 4.90
C ALA A 61 4.51 -14.31 3.90
N ARG A 62 5.34 -14.29 2.85
CA ARG A 62 5.24 -13.30 1.75
C ARG A 62 3.95 -13.44 0.97
N SER A 63 3.50 -14.67 0.71
CA SER A 63 2.20 -14.94 0.07
C SER A 63 1.04 -14.40 0.91
N GLN A 64 1.08 -14.61 2.23
CA GLN A 64 0.08 -14.07 3.16
C GLN A 64 0.06 -12.53 3.18
N VAL A 65 1.24 -11.89 3.15
CA VAL A 65 1.32 -10.43 3.01
C VAL A 65 0.68 -9.96 1.70
N GLN A 66 0.93 -10.66 0.60
CA GLN A 66 0.32 -10.32 -0.69
C GLN A 66 -1.20 -10.47 -0.64
N ALA A 67 -1.71 -11.59 -0.11
CA ALA A 67 -3.14 -11.85 0.01
C ALA A 67 -3.85 -10.76 0.83
N ALA A 68 -3.32 -10.44 2.01
CA ALA A 68 -3.89 -9.39 2.86
C ALA A 68 -3.88 -8.02 2.18
N LYS A 69 -2.81 -7.67 1.45
CA LYS A 69 -2.73 -6.41 0.70
C LYS A 69 -3.72 -6.34 -0.47
N VAL A 70 -3.96 -7.47 -1.15
CA VAL A 70 -4.97 -7.55 -2.21
C VAL A 70 -6.36 -7.38 -1.62
N ALA A 71 -6.64 -8.06 -0.49
CA ALA A 71 -7.93 -7.93 0.19
C ALA A 71 -8.19 -6.50 0.71
N LEU A 72 -7.16 -5.82 1.20
CA LEU A 72 -7.22 -4.39 1.57
C LEU A 72 -7.36 -3.45 0.37
N GLY A 73 -7.21 -3.94 -0.87
CA GLY A 73 -7.21 -3.12 -2.08
C GLY A 73 -5.90 -2.35 -2.33
N GLU A 74 -4.86 -2.53 -1.51
CA GLU A 74 -3.53 -1.90 -1.69
C GLU A 74 -2.76 -2.47 -2.89
N ARG A 75 -3.17 -3.65 -3.37
CA ARG A 75 -2.61 -4.39 -4.51
C ARG A 75 -3.72 -5.12 -5.27
N GLY A 76 -3.38 -5.66 -6.43
CA GLY A 76 -4.34 -6.37 -7.29
C GLY A 76 -5.22 -5.39 -8.08
N PRO A 77 -6.45 -5.80 -8.44
CA PRO A 77 -7.41 -4.94 -9.13
C PRO A 77 -7.62 -3.62 -8.38
N VAL A 78 -7.92 -2.58 -9.13
CA VAL A 78 -8.21 -1.26 -8.55
C VAL A 78 -9.61 -1.24 -7.95
N TRP A 79 -9.84 -0.42 -6.92
CA TRP A 79 -11.15 -0.32 -6.26
C TRP A 79 -12.02 0.82 -6.80
N TRP A 80 -11.51 1.60 -7.76
CA TRP A 80 -12.28 2.64 -8.46
C TRP A 80 -12.86 2.13 -9.79
N GLN A 81 -13.94 2.77 -10.24
CA GLN A 81 -14.74 2.33 -11.40
C GLN A 81 -14.65 3.29 -12.61
N ASP A 82 -13.92 4.39 -12.50
CA ASP A 82 -13.83 5.42 -13.54
C ASP A 82 -12.90 5.07 -14.72
N GLY A 83 -12.35 3.85 -14.73
CA GLY A 83 -11.44 3.38 -15.78
C GLY A 83 -10.02 3.94 -15.72
N ALA A 84 -9.68 4.75 -14.72
CA ALA A 84 -8.33 5.29 -14.59
C ALA A 84 -7.28 4.16 -14.40
N PRO A 85 -6.11 4.24 -15.04
CA PRO A 85 -5.09 3.22 -14.89
C PRO A 85 -4.43 3.24 -13.50
N ASP A 86 -3.97 2.08 -13.04
CA ASP A 86 -3.21 1.97 -11.80
C ASP A 86 -1.82 2.64 -11.93
N GLN A 87 -1.51 3.48 -10.94
CA GLN A 87 -0.25 4.20 -10.78
C GLN A 87 0.55 3.70 -9.56
N ASN A 88 0.10 2.63 -8.91
CA ASN A 88 0.76 2.06 -7.74
C ASN A 88 2.24 1.74 -8.02
N GLN A 89 3.11 2.05 -7.06
CA GLN A 89 4.56 1.87 -7.10
C GLN A 89 5.29 2.71 -8.17
N LYS A 90 4.62 3.59 -8.90
CA LYS A 90 5.29 4.50 -9.85
C LYS A 90 5.83 5.74 -9.14
N GLN A 91 6.86 6.34 -9.76
CA GLN A 91 7.37 7.65 -9.35
C GLN A 91 6.32 8.71 -9.67
N VAL A 92 5.92 9.51 -8.68
CA VAL A 92 4.84 10.50 -8.79
C VAL A 92 5.03 11.48 -9.95
N LYS A 93 6.29 11.87 -10.22
CA LYS A 93 6.69 12.72 -11.36
C LYS A 93 6.36 12.15 -12.74
N ASN A 94 6.15 10.84 -12.85
CA ASN A 94 5.84 10.13 -14.10
C ASN A 94 4.34 9.78 -14.21
N THR A 95 3.49 10.48 -13.44
CA THR A 95 2.06 10.18 -13.34
C THR A 95 1.25 11.47 -13.43
N PRO A 96 -0.09 11.40 -13.62
CA PRO A 96 -0.94 12.58 -13.60
C PRO A 96 -0.89 13.39 -12.29
N TYR A 97 -0.30 12.84 -11.22
CA TYR A 97 -0.14 13.50 -9.93
C TYR A 97 1.13 14.36 -9.84
N ALA A 98 1.92 14.50 -10.91
CA ALA A 98 3.20 15.21 -10.90
C ALA A 98 3.07 16.68 -10.47
N ASP A 99 2.17 17.42 -11.11
CA ASP A 99 1.99 18.86 -10.85
C ASP A 99 1.44 19.10 -9.44
N TRP A 100 0.48 18.28 -9.02
CA TRP A 100 -0.02 18.29 -7.65
C TRP A 100 1.12 18.07 -6.65
N TYR A 101 1.96 17.04 -6.84
CA TYR A 101 3.04 16.75 -5.91
C TYR A 101 4.11 17.85 -5.88
N ALA A 102 4.40 18.48 -7.03
CA ALA A 102 5.33 19.61 -7.11
C ALA A 102 4.79 20.89 -6.44
N SER A 103 3.47 21.03 -6.32
CA SER A 103 2.82 22.14 -5.62
C SER A 103 2.86 22.04 -4.09
N LEU A 104 3.19 20.87 -3.55
CA LEU A 104 3.25 20.66 -2.09
C LEU A 104 4.45 21.41 -1.50
N PRO A 105 4.33 21.91 -0.24
CA PRO A 105 5.47 22.50 0.44
C PRO A 105 6.60 21.46 0.55
N PRO A 106 7.87 21.88 0.44
CA PRO A 106 8.99 20.97 0.64
C PRO A 106 8.86 20.34 2.02
N ASN A 107 9.02 19.01 2.07
CA ASN A 107 8.84 18.22 3.27
C ASN A 107 9.84 18.72 4.33
N THR A 108 9.38 19.56 5.26
CA THR A 108 10.14 20.04 6.41
C THR A 108 10.33 18.86 7.35
N ASN A 109 11.43 18.13 7.14
CA ASN A 109 11.93 17.12 8.07
C ASN A 109 12.38 17.76 9.38
#